data_AF-A0A2V8PMS9-F1
#
_entry.id   AF-A0A2V8PMS9-F1
#
_cell.length_a   1.000
_cell.length_b   1.000
_cell.length_c   1.000
_cell.angle_alpha   90.00
_cell.angle_beta   90.00
_cell.angle_gamma   90.00
#
_symmetry.space_group_name_H-M   'P 1'
#
loop_
_entity.id
_entity.type
_entity.pdbx_description
1 polymer ?
#
loop_
_entity_poly.entity_id
_entity_poly.type
_entity_poly.pdbx_seq_one_letter_code
_entity_poly.pdbx_strand_id
1 'polypeptide(L)'
;MNALLGILTAIVFVAVLLVVPAHSDAAGALTVCVLLAFPVGVLLWRNKVEGQFLLQVFVAALLVRVLVGAVINVFELQEFFGGDALTYDFYGFALVKSWGGDHYYQSNLNIFFGEYGQSAWGMVYMVGAIYRVIGRNMLAIQFTNAVFGAATAPAVFSIAQTLFQNRRV
;
A
#
# COMPACT_ATOMS: atom_id res chain seq x y z
N MET A 1 5.93 15.69 15.56
CA MET A 1 5.32 14.35 15.71
C MET A 1 5.28 14.05 17.20
N ASN A 2 4.13 13.63 17.74
CA ASN A 2 4.02 13.37 19.18
C ASN A 2 4.78 12.08 19.50
N ALA A 3 5.55 12.06 20.60
CA ALA A 3 6.34 10.89 21.01
C ALA A 3 5.50 9.61 21.08
N LEU A 4 4.22 9.74 21.47
CA LEU A 4 3.25 8.66 21.49
C LEU A 4 3.06 7.98 20.12
N LEU A 5 2.90 8.74 19.03
CA LEU A 5 2.71 8.17 17.70
C LEU A 5 3.98 7.46 17.20
N GLY A 6 5.16 7.98 17.55
CA GLY A 6 6.43 7.32 17.26
C GLY A 6 6.54 5.96 17.96
N ILE A 7 6.20 5.93 19.26
CA ILE A 7 6.19 4.69 20.05
C ILE A 7 5.17 3.69 19.49
N LEU A 8 3.94 4.13 19.20
CA LEU A 8 2.91 3.27 18.61
C LEU A 8 3.36 2.71 17.25
N THR A 9 4.04 3.51 16.43
CA THR A 9 4.59 3.04 15.15
C THR A 9 5.59 1.92 15.36
N ALA A 10 6.53 2.09 16.29
CA ALA A 10 7.51 1.06 16.61
C ALA A 10 6.83 -0.21 17.13
N ILE A 11 5.86 -0.09 18.04
CA ILE A 11 5.11 -1.24 18.59
C ILE A 11 4.39 -1.98 17.48
N VAL A 12 3.65 -1.28 16.61
CA VAL A 12 2.91 -1.91 15.50
C VAL A 12 3.88 -2.62 14.56
N PHE A 13 4.99 -2.02 14.20
CA PHE A 13 5.95 -2.62 13.28
C PHE A 13 6.60 -3.87 13.87
N VAL A 14 6.98 -3.83 15.15
CA VAL A 14 7.49 -5.00 15.86
C VAL A 14 6.42 -6.08 15.95
N ALA A 15 5.17 -5.72 16.29
CA ALA A 15 4.07 -6.69 16.36
C ALA A 15 3.83 -7.37 15.00
N VAL A 16 3.84 -6.61 13.90
CA VAL A 16 3.72 -7.16 12.54
C VAL A 16 4.87 -8.14 12.25
N LEU A 17 6.11 -7.80 12.58
CA LEU A 17 7.25 -8.70 12.37
C LEU A 17 7.17 -10.00 13.18
N LEU A 18 6.54 -9.96 14.36
CA LEU A 18 6.44 -11.12 15.26
C LEU A 18 5.23 -12.00 14.98
N VAL A 19 4.12 -11.43 14.50
CA VAL A 19 2.83 -12.12 14.36
C VAL A 19 2.57 -12.59 12.93
N VAL A 20 3.04 -11.85 11.92
CA VAL A 20 2.82 -12.23 10.53
C VAL A 20 3.58 -13.52 10.20
N PRO A 21 2.93 -14.51 9.57
CA PRO A 21 3.58 -15.76 9.20
C PRO A 21 4.84 -15.57 8.35
N ALA A 22 5.85 -16.39 8.58
CA ALA A 22 7.14 -16.30 7.87
C ALA A 22 7.02 -16.39 6.33
N HIS A 23 5.99 -17.06 5.82
CA HIS A 23 5.75 -17.18 4.38
C HIS A 23 5.31 -15.86 3.71
N SER A 24 4.82 -14.88 4.49
CA SER A 24 4.35 -13.59 3.97
C SER A 24 5.43 -12.50 3.95
N ASP A 25 6.69 -12.83 4.27
CA ASP A 25 7.85 -11.92 4.32
C ASP A 25 7.50 -10.51 4.85
N ALA A 26 7.16 -10.45 6.14
CA ALA A 26 6.74 -9.22 6.81
C ALA A 26 7.81 -8.11 6.72
N ALA A 27 9.09 -8.49 6.72
CA ALA A 27 10.21 -7.55 6.61
C ALA A 27 10.24 -6.87 5.23
N GLY A 28 10.06 -7.63 4.14
CA GLY A 28 9.92 -7.08 2.80
C GLY A 28 8.73 -6.14 2.68
N ALA A 29 7.57 -6.53 3.20
CA ALA A 29 6.35 -5.72 3.19
C ALA A 29 6.52 -4.39 3.95
N LEU A 30 7.08 -4.41 5.17
CA LEU A 30 7.34 -3.21 5.96
C LEU A 30 8.39 -2.32 5.30
N THR A 31 9.40 -2.90 4.65
CA THR A 31 10.42 -2.14 3.92
C THR A 31 9.77 -1.34 2.78
N VAL A 32 8.92 -1.98 1.97
CA VAL A 32 8.15 -1.28 0.92
C VAL A 32 7.25 -0.20 1.54
N CYS A 33 6.56 -0.50 2.64
CA CYS A 33 5.72 0.46 3.35
C CYS A 33 6.50 1.71 3.75
N VAL A 34 7.68 1.56 4.36
CA VAL A 34 8.52 2.68 4.80
C VAL A 34 9.04 3.48 3.60
N LEU A 35 9.53 2.78 2.57
CA LEU A 35 10.07 3.44 1.37
C LEU A 35 9.03 4.30 0.67
N LEU A 36 7.76 3.87 0.64
CA LEU A 36 6.66 4.65 0.07
C LEU A 36 6.14 5.73 1.02
N ALA A 37 6.05 5.46 2.32
CA ALA A 37 5.55 6.41 3.30
C ALA A 37 6.53 7.57 3.55
N PHE A 38 7.84 7.33 3.45
CA PHE A 38 8.88 8.31 3.70
C PHE A 38 8.77 9.58 2.84
N PRO A 39 8.70 9.52 1.49
CA PRO A 39 8.56 10.72 0.67
C PRO A 39 7.27 11.47 0.97
N VAL A 40 6.15 10.76 1.23
CA VAL A 40 4.89 11.40 1.63
C VAL A 40 5.06 12.14 2.95
N GLY A 41 5.67 11.51 3.96
CA GLY A 41 5.95 12.14 5.26
C GLY A 41 6.83 13.39 5.14
N VAL A 42 7.86 13.34 4.30
CA VAL A 42 8.74 14.50 4.04
C VAL A 42 7.97 15.63 3.36
N LEU A 43 7.14 15.33 2.35
CA LEU A 43 6.32 16.34 1.67
C LEU A 43 5.34 17.01 2.64
N LEU A 44 4.68 16.25 3.51
CA LEU A 44 3.76 16.78 4.52
C LEU A 44 4.49 17.62 5.56
N TRP A 45 5.65 17.17 6.03
CA TRP A 45 6.44 17.91 7.01
C TRP A 45 6.93 19.27 6.48
N ARG A 46 7.25 19.36 5.18
CA ARG A 46 7.64 20.61 4.52
C ARG A 46 6.49 21.59 4.30
N ASN A 47 5.23 21.16 4.48
CA ASN A 47 4.08 22.02 4.30
C ASN A 47 4.00 23.09 5.42
N LYS A 48 4.04 24.36 5.02
CA LYS A 48 4.13 25.51 5.93
C LYS A 48 2.85 25.82 6.70
N VAL A 49 1.69 25.30 6.27
CA VAL A 49 0.43 25.68 6.89
C VAL A 49 0.14 24.82 8.12
N GLU A 50 -0.05 23.51 7.93
CA GLU A 50 -0.45 22.56 8.98
C GLU A 50 0.33 21.24 8.86
N GLY A 51 1.59 21.29 8.39
CA GLY A 51 2.37 20.10 8.05
C GLY A 51 2.53 19.09 9.19
N GLN A 52 2.63 19.57 10.44
CA GLN A 52 2.71 18.69 11.61
C GLN A 52 1.41 17.93 11.88
N PHE A 53 0.26 18.61 11.78
CA PHE A 53 -1.05 17.99 11.97
C PHE A 53 -1.35 16.99 10.86
N LEU A 54 -1.11 17.37 9.60
CA LEU A 54 -1.30 16.47 8.45
C LEU A 54 -0.40 15.24 8.53
N LEU A 55 0.84 15.41 9.00
CA LEU A 55 1.74 14.29 9.25
C LEU A 55 1.20 13.35 10.33
N GLN A 56 0.63 13.88 11.43
CA GLN A 56 0.01 13.06 12.47
C GLN A 56 -1.20 12.29 11.94
N VAL A 57 -2.07 12.94 11.16
CA VAL A 57 -3.23 12.31 10.53
C VAL A 57 -2.77 11.21 9.58
N PHE A 58 -1.77 11.48 8.73
CA PHE A 58 -1.19 10.49 7.83
C PHE A 58 -0.64 9.28 8.57
N VAL A 59 0.20 9.49 9.59
CA VAL A 59 0.80 8.39 10.36
C VAL A 59 -0.28 7.59 11.10
N ALA A 60 -1.23 8.25 11.76
CA ALA A 60 -2.32 7.56 12.45
C ALA A 60 -3.18 6.73 11.47
N ALA A 61 -3.54 7.31 10.32
CA ALA A 61 -4.31 6.64 9.28
C ALA A 61 -3.55 5.46 8.66
N LEU A 62 -2.23 5.57 8.51
CA LEU A 62 -1.35 4.50 8.04
C LEU A 62 -1.27 3.37 9.06
N LEU A 63 -1.08 3.67 10.35
CA LEU A 63 -0.98 2.66 11.40
C LEU A 63 -2.24 1.82 11.49
N VAL A 64 -3.43 2.45 11.46
CA VAL A 64 -4.69 1.71 11.46
C VAL A 64 -4.79 0.79 10.25
N ARG A 65 -4.42 1.26 9.05
CA ARG A 65 -4.46 0.47 7.82
C ARG A 65 -3.45 -0.68 7.82
N VAL A 66 -2.23 -0.46 8.34
CA VAL A 66 -1.21 -1.50 8.50
C VAL A 66 -1.67 -2.57 9.47
N LEU A 67 -2.26 -2.19 10.61
CA LEU A 67 -2.83 -3.13 11.58
C LEU A 67 -3.95 -3.96 10.95
N VAL A 68 -4.91 -3.32 10.28
CA VAL A 68 -6.02 -4.02 9.62
C VAL A 68 -5.50 -4.95 8.53
N GLY A 69 -4.56 -4.50 7.69
CA GLY A 69 -3.94 -5.34 6.65
C GLY A 69 -3.21 -6.55 7.24
N ALA A 70 -2.45 -6.36 8.32
CA ALA A 70 -1.78 -7.46 9.01
C ALA A 70 -2.79 -8.47 9.59
N VAL A 71 -3.89 -8.01 10.20
CA VAL A 71 -4.97 -8.89 10.68
C VAL A 71 -5.57 -9.67 9.51
N ILE A 72 -5.91 -9.00 8.40
CA ILE A 72 -6.46 -9.68 7.20
C ILE A 72 -5.50 -10.74 6.69
N ASN A 73 -4.20 -10.46 6.67
CA ASN A 73 -3.18 -11.41 6.23
C ASN A 73 -3.03 -12.61 7.17
N VAL A 74 -2.96 -12.38 8.49
CA VAL A 74 -2.79 -13.43 9.50
C VAL A 74 -3.97 -14.40 9.52
N PHE A 75 -5.19 -13.90 9.32
CA PHE A 75 -6.41 -14.71 9.35
C PHE A 75 -6.88 -15.15 7.96
N GLU A 76 -6.09 -14.90 6.90
CA GLU A 76 -6.42 -15.27 5.52
C GLU A 76 -7.81 -14.75 5.04
N LEU A 77 -8.17 -13.54 5.47
CA LEU A 77 -9.50 -12.95 5.21
C LEU A 77 -9.58 -12.18 3.87
N GLN A 78 -8.64 -12.38 2.96
CA GLN A 78 -8.56 -11.62 1.72
C GLN A 78 -9.78 -11.84 0.82
N GLU A 79 -10.30 -13.07 0.77
CA GLU A 79 -11.49 -13.40 -0.03
C GLU A 79 -12.72 -12.60 0.44
N PHE A 80 -12.85 -12.34 1.75
CA PHE A 80 -13.96 -11.59 2.32
C PHE A 80 -13.81 -10.08 2.15
N PHE A 81 -12.64 -9.53 2.47
CA PHE A 81 -12.42 -8.07 2.47
C PHE A 81 -12.10 -7.47 1.10
N GLY A 82 -11.64 -8.29 0.15
CA GLY A 82 -11.24 -7.81 -1.17
C GLY A 82 -10.76 -8.95 -2.05
N GLY A 83 -11.70 -9.70 -2.64
CA GLY A 83 -11.39 -10.77 -3.59
C GLY A 83 -10.62 -10.28 -4.84
N ASP A 84 -10.68 -8.98 -5.12
CA ASP A 84 -9.85 -8.34 -6.14
C ASP A 84 -8.35 -8.37 -5.77
N ALA A 85 -7.98 -8.39 -4.48
CA ALA A 85 -6.60 -8.52 -4.05
C ALA A 85 -5.96 -9.84 -4.54
N LEU A 86 -6.71 -10.94 -4.53
CA LEU A 86 -6.26 -12.23 -5.06
C LEU A 86 -6.08 -12.17 -6.59
N THR A 87 -6.99 -11.45 -7.26
CA THR A 87 -6.91 -11.23 -8.71
C THR A 87 -5.64 -10.45 -9.07
N TYR A 88 -5.37 -9.35 -8.36
CA TYR A 88 -4.17 -8.56 -8.60
C TYR A 88 -2.88 -9.28 -8.20
N ASP A 89 -2.90 -10.09 -7.15
CA ASP A 89 -1.77 -10.94 -6.78
C ASP A 89 -1.44 -11.96 -7.89
N PHE A 90 -2.44 -12.65 -8.42
CA PHE A 90 -2.26 -13.60 -9.52
C PHE A 90 -1.75 -12.92 -10.79
N TYR A 91 -2.42 -11.88 -11.27
CA TYR A 91 -2.04 -11.23 -12.53
C TYR A 91 -0.75 -10.41 -12.40
N GLY A 92 -0.46 -9.83 -11.23
CA GLY A 92 0.82 -9.19 -10.97
C GLY A 92 1.99 -10.17 -11.00
N PHE A 93 1.80 -11.37 -10.42
CA PHE A 93 2.78 -12.45 -10.54
C PHE A 93 2.92 -12.96 -11.98
N ALA A 94 1.81 -13.13 -12.69
CA ALA A 94 1.80 -13.50 -14.10
C ALA A 94 2.59 -12.50 -14.95
N LEU A 95 2.46 -11.20 -14.66
CA LEU A 95 3.19 -10.14 -15.36
C LEU A 95 4.71 -10.30 -15.19
N VAL A 96 5.18 -10.53 -13.96
CA VAL A 96 6.60 -10.80 -13.71
C VAL A 96 7.09 -12.03 -14.47
N LYS A 97 6.29 -13.10 -14.55
CA LYS A 97 6.62 -14.29 -15.33
C LYS A 97 6.67 -14.02 -16.83
N SER A 98 5.73 -13.23 -17.36
CA SER A 98 5.76 -12.81 -18.77
C SER A 98 6.99 -11.97 -19.11
N TRP A 99 7.44 -11.10 -18.20
CA TRP A 99 8.70 -10.36 -18.37
C TRP A 99 9.92 -11.27 -18.42
N GLY A 100 9.83 -12.44 -17.79
CA GLY A 100 10.82 -13.52 -17.90
C GLY A 100 10.70 -14.37 -19.17
N GLY A 101 9.78 -14.06 -20.08
CA GLY A 101 9.57 -14.80 -21.33
C GLY A 101 8.57 -15.96 -21.25
N ASP A 102 7.80 -16.08 -20.17
CA ASP A 102 6.80 -17.15 -20.05
C ASP A 102 5.54 -16.85 -20.89
N HIS A 103 5.42 -17.53 -22.02
CA HIS A 103 4.32 -17.36 -22.97
C HIS A 103 2.95 -17.82 -22.42
N TYR A 104 2.91 -18.75 -21.45
CA TYR A 104 1.66 -19.18 -20.82
C TYR A 104 1.05 -18.03 -20.02
N TYR A 105 1.86 -17.38 -19.16
CA TYR A 105 1.38 -16.22 -18.41
C TYR A 105 1.11 -14.99 -19.29
N GLN A 106 1.88 -14.83 -20.37
CA GLN A 106 1.61 -13.78 -21.35
C GLN A 106 0.24 -13.94 -22.01
N SER A 107 -0.15 -15.18 -22.37
CA SER A 107 -1.48 -15.45 -22.94
C SER A 107 -2.60 -15.13 -21.95
N ASN A 108 -2.46 -15.53 -20.68
CA ASN A 108 -3.42 -15.20 -19.63
C ASN A 108 -3.59 -13.69 -19.41
N LEU A 109 -2.49 -12.92 -19.46
CA LEU A 109 -2.53 -11.46 -19.37
C LEU A 109 -3.19 -10.82 -20.58
N ASN A 110 -2.93 -11.33 -21.79
CA ASN A 110 -3.54 -10.82 -23.01
C ASN A 110 -5.06 -11.04 -23.00
N ILE A 111 -5.53 -12.18 -22.49
CA ILE A 111 -6.97 -12.43 -22.28
C ILE A 111 -7.53 -11.45 -21.24
N PHE A 112 -6.87 -11.31 -20.09
CA PHE A 112 -7.33 -10.44 -19.02
C PHE A 112 -7.39 -8.96 -19.43
N PHE A 113 -6.37 -8.44 -20.12
CA PHE A 113 -6.33 -7.06 -20.60
C PHE A 113 -7.16 -6.83 -21.87
N GLY A 114 -7.29 -7.85 -22.72
CA GLY A 114 -7.95 -7.77 -24.02
C GLY A 114 -9.47 -7.98 -23.97
N GLU A 115 -9.95 -8.99 -23.25
CA GLU A 115 -11.37 -9.36 -23.23
C GLU A 115 -12.17 -8.65 -22.13
N TYR A 116 -11.57 -8.36 -20.97
CA TYR A 116 -12.28 -7.85 -19.78
C TYR A 116 -12.17 -6.33 -19.54
N GLY A 117 -11.65 -5.58 -20.51
CA GLY A 117 -11.73 -4.12 -20.51
C GLY A 117 -10.75 -3.42 -19.56
N GLN A 118 -9.62 -2.99 -20.12
CA GLN A 118 -8.86 -1.72 -19.96
C GLN A 118 -8.74 -0.97 -18.61
N SER A 119 -9.30 -1.39 -17.47
CA SER A 119 -9.27 -0.58 -16.23
C SER A 119 -8.27 -1.06 -15.18
N ALA A 120 -7.82 -2.33 -15.23
CA ALA A 120 -7.05 -2.96 -14.15
C ALA A 120 -5.52 -2.99 -14.38
N TRP A 121 -5.06 -2.71 -15.60
CA TRP A 121 -3.64 -2.65 -15.99
C TRP A 121 -2.73 -1.91 -15.00
N GLY A 122 -3.08 -0.68 -14.58
CA GLY A 122 -2.24 0.11 -13.66
C GLY A 122 -1.92 -0.62 -12.35
N MET A 123 -2.92 -1.27 -11.73
CA MET A 123 -2.73 -2.07 -10.52
C MET A 123 -1.89 -3.31 -10.80
N VAL A 124 -2.12 -4.01 -11.91
CA VAL A 124 -1.32 -5.21 -12.28
C VAL A 124 0.15 -4.84 -12.52
N TYR A 125 0.43 -3.73 -13.19
CA TYR A 125 1.80 -3.22 -13.38
C TYR A 125 2.46 -2.81 -12.07
N MET A 126 1.72 -2.13 -11.18
CA MET A 126 2.23 -1.76 -9.87
C MET A 126 2.60 -3.01 -9.05
N VAL A 127 1.71 -4.00 -8.97
CA VAL A 127 1.96 -5.26 -8.26
C VAL A 127 3.14 -5.99 -8.87
N GLY A 128 3.18 -6.13 -10.20
CA GLY A 128 4.28 -6.78 -10.90
C GLY A 128 5.63 -6.09 -10.67
N ALA A 129 5.66 -4.75 -10.66
CA ALA A 129 6.87 -3.98 -10.37
C ALA A 129 7.38 -4.24 -8.95
N ILE A 130 6.49 -4.24 -7.94
CA ILE A 130 6.87 -4.55 -6.56
C ILE A 130 7.37 -6.00 -6.47
N TYR A 131 6.65 -6.94 -7.07
CA TYR A 131 7.03 -8.36 -7.05
C TYR A 131 8.34 -8.64 -7.77
N ARG A 132 8.70 -7.84 -8.78
CA ARG A 132 10.00 -7.95 -9.45
C ARG A 132 11.17 -7.62 -8.53
N VAL A 133 10.97 -6.73 -7.56
CA VAL A 133 12.01 -6.24 -6.65
C VAL A 133 12.10 -7.08 -5.38
N ILE A 134 10.98 -7.40 -4.74
CA ILE A 134 10.96 -8.09 -3.43
C ILE A 134 10.43 -9.53 -3.51
N GLY A 135 10.01 -10.00 -4.67
CA GLY A 135 9.30 -11.29 -4.81
C GLY A 135 7.80 -11.16 -4.56
N ARG A 136 7.06 -12.25 -4.81
CA ARG A 136 5.60 -12.29 -4.62
C ARG A 136 5.28 -12.14 -3.14
N ASN A 137 4.69 -11.00 -2.76
CA ASN A 137 4.35 -10.67 -1.39
C ASN A 137 3.05 -9.83 -1.35
N MET A 138 1.93 -10.50 -1.14
CA MET A 138 0.62 -9.84 -1.12
C MET A 138 0.48 -8.84 0.03
N LEU A 139 1.15 -9.08 1.17
CA LEU A 139 1.15 -8.14 2.30
C LEU A 139 1.83 -6.81 1.94
N ALA A 140 2.91 -6.86 1.15
CA ALA A 140 3.56 -5.65 0.64
C ALA A 140 2.61 -4.81 -0.20
N ILE A 141 1.78 -5.43 -1.04
CA ILE A 141 0.77 -4.72 -1.84
C ILE A 141 -0.31 -4.10 -0.96
N GLN A 142 -0.76 -4.82 0.07
CA GLN A 142 -1.70 -4.28 1.04
C GLN A 142 -1.14 -3.06 1.76
N PHE A 143 0.14 -3.08 2.13
CA PHE A 143 0.79 -1.92 2.75
C PHE A 143 1.04 -0.78 1.77
N THR A 144 1.33 -1.06 0.50
CA THR A 144 1.33 -0.02 -0.55
C THR A 144 -0.02 0.68 -0.65
N ASN A 145 -1.12 -0.09 -0.68
CA ASN A 145 -2.47 0.47 -0.65
C ASN A 145 -2.76 1.21 0.66
N ALA A 146 -2.21 0.76 1.79
CA ALA A 146 -2.32 1.45 3.07
C ALA A 146 -1.67 2.84 3.01
N VAL A 147 -0.48 2.96 2.42
CA VAL A 147 0.23 4.24 2.23
C VAL A 147 -0.57 5.19 1.35
N PHE A 148 -1.01 4.74 0.17
CA PHE A 148 -1.81 5.59 -0.72
C PHE A 148 -3.14 5.99 -0.09
N GLY A 149 -3.83 5.04 0.54
CA GLY A 149 -5.08 5.28 1.25
C GLY A 149 -4.93 6.21 2.46
N ALA A 150 -3.78 6.22 3.13
CA ALA A 150 -3.49 7.19 4.20
C ALA A 150 -3.14 8.58 3.64
N ALA A 151 -2.48 8.64 2.48
CA ALA A 151 -2.08 9.88 1.83
C ALA A 151 -3.27 10.66 1.21
N THR A 152 -4.42 10.02 0.98
CA THR A 152 -5.60 10.70 0.43
C THR A 152 -6.13 11.79 1.35
N ALA A 153 -6.21 11.56 2.66
CA ALA A 153 -6.70 12.55 3.63
C ALA A 153 -5.92 13.88 3.58
N PRO A 154 -4.59 13.90 3.71
CA PRO A 154 -3.83 15.15 3.61
C PRO A 154 -3.82 15.74 2.20
N ALA A 155 -3.93 14.92 1.15
CA ALA A 155 -4.07 15.41 -0.22
C ALA A 155 -5.40 16.15 -0.42
N VAL A 156 -6.52 15.58 0.04
CA VAL A 156 -7.85 16.20 0.01
C VAL A 156 -7.86 17.50 0.80
N PHE A 157 -7.28 17.51 2.01
CA PHE A 157 -7.13 18.75 2.78
C PHE A 157 -6.36 19.82 2.00
N SER A 158 -5.24 19.45 1.37
CA SER A 158 -4.43 20.40 0.60
C SER A 158 -5.20 20.97 -0.59
N ILE A 159 -5.97 20.13 -1.31
CA ILE A 159 -6.83 20.56 -2.41
C ILE A 159 -7.92 21.51 -1.90
N ALA A 160 -8.63 21.13 -0.84
CA ALA A 160 -9.69 21.95 -0.24
C ALA A 160 -9.14 23.30 0.22
N GLN A 161 -7.96 23.31 0.85
CA GLN A 161 -7.30 24.53 1.26
C GLN A 161 -6.92 25.42 0.06
N THR A 162 -6.42 24.85 -1.04
CA THR A 162 -6.09 25.62 -2.24
C THR A 162 -7.33 26.23 -2.89
N LEU A 163 -8.44 25.50 -2.94
CA LEU A 163 -9.67 25.94 -3.60
C LEU A 163 -10.48 26.94 -2.77
N PHE A 164 -10.64 26.67 -1.48
CA PHE A 164 -11.55 27.46 -0.62
C PHE A 164 -10.83 28.47 0.26
N GLN A 165 -9.49 28.42 0.34
CA GLN A 165 -8.65 29.27 1.22
C GLN A 165 -9.10 29.30 2.68
N ASN A 166 -9.88 28.29 3.10
CA ASN A 166 -10.47 28.20 4.42
C ASN A 166 -9.97 26.92 5.10
N ARG A 167 -9.52 27.04 6.35
CA ARG A 167 -8.96 25.95 7.14
C ARG A 167 -10.00 25.10 7.86
N ARG A 168 -11.27 25.51 7.85
CA ARG A 168 -12.38 24.86 8.57
C ARG A 168 -13.31 24.03 7.69
N VAL A 169 -13.02 23.95 6.39
CA VAL A 169 -13.81 23.19 5.40
C VAL A 169 -13.20 21.81 5.23
#